data_AF-Q3ABJ5-F1
#
_entry.id   AF-Q3ABJ5-F1
#
_cell.length_a   1.000
_cell.length_b   1.000
_cell.length_c   1.000
_cell.angle_alpha   90.00
_cell.angle_beta   90.00
_cell.angle_gamma   90.00
#
_symmetry.space_group_name_H-M   'P 1'
#
loop_
_entity.id
_entity.type
_entity.pdbx_description
1 polymer ?
#
loop_
_entity_poly.entity_id
_entity_poly.type
_entity_poly.pdbx_seq_one_letter_code
_entity_poly.pdbx_strand_id
1 'polypeptide(L)'
;MALSYVDLTEAEEYFAGKLFADEWHNVDSKTKEKALIEATKRINRLQFKGIKANPTQLLEFPRAYPSIGTQNNNKGLSFGFSIGYVYEDTINENVKAATCEEALALLKYGNSARTKAQEQNVVRVSFGDVSEEYKASLKLLSKEALELLKPYLAGAVAIK
;
A
#
# COMPACT_ATOMS: atom_id res chain seq x y z
N MET A 1 -10.14 -5.94 -16.29
CA MET A 1 -9.73 -4.82 -15.41
C MET A 1 -8.98 -5.42 -14.24
N ALA A 2 -7.71 -5.05 -14.03
CA ALA A 2 -6.92 -5.58 -12.92
C ALA A 2 -7.47 -5.05 -11.59
N LEU A 3 -7.69 -5.95 -10.63
CA LEU A 3 -8.14 -5.62 -9.27
C LEU A 3 -6.96 -5.55 -8.28
N SER A 4 -5.75 -5.87 -8.74
CA SER A 4 -4.49 -5.81 -8.02
C SER A 4 -3.45 -4.97 -8.77
N TYR A 5 -2.45 -4.48 -8.04
CA TYR A 5 -1.32 -3.74 -8.62
C TYR A 5 -0.27 -4.62 -9.31
N VAL A 6 -0.31 -5.92 -9.03
CA VAL A 6 0.64 -6.93 -9.47
C VAL A 6 -0.16 -8.14 -9.96
N ASP A 7 0.28 -8.76 -11.05
CA ASP A 7 -0.28 -10.04 -11.49
C ASP A 7 0.39 -11.24 -10.78
N LEU A 8 -0.10 -12.45 -11.03
CA LEU A 8 0.46 -13.62 -10.35
C LEU A 8 1.90 -13.92 -10.81
N THR A 9 2.23 -13.67 -12.07
CA THR A 9 3.57 -13.91 -12.62
C THR A 9 4.61 -12.97 -12.00
N GLU A 10 4.31 -11.67 -11.98
CA GLU A 10 5.14 -10.65 -11.35
C GLU A 10 5.33 -10.94 -9.84
N ALA A 11 4.29 -11.43 -9.16
CA ALA A 11 4.39 -11.81 -7.76
C ALA A 11 5.28 -13.05 -7.54
N GLU A 12 5.17 -14.09 -8.39
CA GLU A 12 6.06 -15.25 -8.32
C GLU A 12 7.52 -14.87 -8.59
N GLU A 13 7.78 -13.97 -9.56
CA GLU A 13 9.12 -13.44 -9.81
C GLU A 13 9.67 -12.68 -8.60
N TYR A 14 8.84 -11.85 -7.95
CA TYR A 14 9.21 -11.13 -6.73
C TYR A 14 9.59 -12.09 -5.58
N PHE A 15 8.79 -13.14 -5.36
CA PHE A 15 9.03 -14.08 -4.27
C PHE A 15 10.13 -15.12 -4.55
N ALA A 16 10.48 -15.37 -5.81
CA ALA A 16 11.58 -16.27 -6.17
C ALA A 16 12.93 -15.83 -5.57
N GLY A 17 13.14 -14.54 -5.36
CA GLY A 17 14.32 -13.98 -4.71
C GLY A 17 14.17 -13.69 -3.21
N LYS A 18 13.00 -13.94 -2.62
CA LYS A 18 12.64 -13.52 -1.26
C LYS A 18 12.88 -14.62 -0.24
N LEU A 19 13.57 -14.28 0.86
CA LEU A 19 13.66 -15.16 2.03
C LEU A 19 12.35 -15.17 2.83
N PHE A 20 12.04 -16.31 3.46
CA PHE A 20 10.85 -16.51 4.31
C PHE A 20 9.51 -16.34 3.57
N ALA A 21 9.47 -16.68 2.29
CA ALA A 21 8.27 -16.69 1.45
C ALA A 21 7.56 -18.07 1.44
N ASP A 22 7.89 -18.99 2.35
CA ASP A 22 7.36 -20.36 2.35
C ASP A 22 5.83 -20.42 2.35
N GLU A 23 5.20 -19.54 3.14
CA GLU A 23 3.73 -19.40 3.20
C GLU A 23 3.11 -18.97 1.87
N TRP A 24 3.84 -18.23 1.03
CA TRP A 24 3.39 -17.96 -0.33
C TRP A 24 3.48 -19.23 -1.18
N HIS A 25 4.61 -19.94 -1.15
CA HIS A 25 4.82 -21.13 -1.98
C HIS A 25 3.93 -22.32 -1.61
N ASN A 26 3.49 -22.41 -0.35
CA ASN A 26 2.63 -23.49 0.15
C ASN A 26 1.13 -23.31 -0.16
N VAL A 27 0.74 -22.19 -0.77
CA VAL A 27 -0.66 -21.82 -1.00
C VAL A 27 -1.03 -21.95 -2.48
N ASP A 28 -2.28 -22.31 -2.77
CA ASP A 28 -2.79 -22.45 -4.13
C ASP A 28 -2.91 -21.10 -4.87
N SER A 29 -2.89 -21.15 -6.20
CA SER A 29 -2.94 -19.95 -7.04
C SER A 29 -4.19 -19.10 -6.85
N LYS A 30 -5.36 -19.70 -6.58
CA LYS A 30 -6.60 -18.93 -6.36
C LYS A 30 -6.54 -18.15 -5.05
N THR A 31 -5.94 -18.74 -4.02
CA THR A 31 -5.74 -18.07 -2.73
C THR A 31 -4.68 -16.97 -2.83
N LYS A 32 -3.60 -17.17 -3.61
CA LYS A 32 -2.63 -16.12 -3.94
C LYS A 32 -3.27 -14.91 -4.62
N GLU A 33 -4.10 -15.15 -5.64
CA GLU A 33 -4.83 -14.07 -6.33
C GLU A 33 -5.75 -13.29 -5.38
N LYS A 34 -6.48 -14.00 -4.51
CA LYS A 34 -7.33 -13.35 -3.49
C LYS A 34 -6.51 -12.52 -2.52
N ALA A 35 -5.35 -13.02 -2.07
CA ALA A 35 -4.46 -12.30 -1.18
C ALA A 35 -3.94 -11.00 -1.81
N LEU A 36 -3.56 -11.01 -3.09
CA LEU A 36 -3.12 -9.82 -3.83
C LEU A 36 -4.24 -8.78 -3.98
N ILE A 37 -5.47 -9.23 -4.26
CA ILE A 37 -6.64 -8.34 -4.35
C ILE A 37 -6.94 -7.71 -2.98
N GLU A 38 -6.87 -8.50 -1.91
CA GLU A 38 -7.11 -8.01 -0.56
C GLU A 38 -6.01 -7.05 -0.08
N ALA A 39 -4.74 -7.37 -0.35
CA ALA A 39 -3.61 -6.48 -0.11
C ALA A 39 -3.80 -5.14 -0.84
N THR A 40 -4.19 -5.18 -2.11
CA THR A 40 -4.46 -3.97 -2.91
C THR A 40 -5.59 -3.14 -2.29
N LYS A 41 -6.67 -3.78 -1.82
CA LYS A 41 -7.76 -3.09 -1.12
C LYS A 41 -7.29 -2.43 0.18
N ARG A 42 -6.41 -3.09 0.96
CA ARG A 42 -5.84 -2.52 2.19
C ARG A 42 -4.97 -1.31 1.88
N ILE A 43 -4.12 -1.40 0.86
CA ILE A 43 -3.28 -0.29 0.38
C ILE A 43 -4.16 0.88 -0.08
N ASN A 44 -5.21 0.65 -0.87
CA ASN A 44 -6.10 1.70 -1.38
C ASN A 44 -6.85 2.49 -0.29
N ARG A 45 -6.96 1.95 0.94
CA ARG A 45 -7.58 2.66 2.07
C ARG A 45 -6.63 3.65 2.74
N LEU A 46 -5.34 3.62 2.41
CA LEU A 46 -4.36 4.54 2.97
C LEU A 46 -4.52 5.93 2.34
N GLN A 47 -4.07 6.94 3.07
CA GLN A 47 -4.04 8.31 2.58
C GLN A 47 -2.74 8.54 1.82
N PHE A 48 -2.85 8.89 0.53
CA PHE A 48 -1.70 9.13 -0.34
C PHE A 48 -1.54 10.60 -0.70
N LYS A 49 -0.30 11.03 -0.92
CA LYS A 49 0.05 12.33 -1.50
C LYS A 49 -0.36 12.40 -2.97
N GLY A 50 -0.58 13.62 -3.46
CA GLY A 50 -0.95 13.85 -4.85
C GLY A 50 -2.36 13.38 -5.18
N ILE A 51 -2.68 13.32 -6.47
CA ILE A 51 -3.98 12.89 -7.00
C ILE A 51 -3.82 11.65 -7.87
N LYS A 52 -4.92 10.98 -8.23
CA LYS A 52 -4.88 9.90 -9.22
C LYS A 52 -4.35 10.44 -10.56
N ALA A 53 -3.45 9.70 -11.21
CA ALA A 53 -2.90 10.11 -12.51
C ALA A 53 -4.00 10.22 -13.57
N ASN A 54 -4.94 9.27 -13.56
CA ASN A 54 -6.17 9.34 -14.34
C ASN A 54 -7.39 9.37 -13.40
N PRO A 55 -8.28 10.37 -13.49
CA PRO A 55 -9.46 10.45 -12.63
C PRO A 55 -10.44 9.28 -12.79
N THR A 56 -10.41 8.54 -13.92
CA THR A 56 -11.29 7.38 -14.16
C THR A 56 -10.67 6.04 -13.76
N GLN A 57 -9.41 6.02 -13.31
CA GLN A 57 -8.77 4.78 -12.89
C GLN A 57 -9.40 4.26 -11.58
N LEU A 58 -9.54 2.94 -11.47
CA LEU A 58 -10.18 2.31 -10.31
C LEU A 58 -9.30 2.36 -9.05
N LEU A 59 -8.01 2.09 -9.19
CA LEU A 59 -7.06 1.99 -8.07
C LEU A 59 -6.45 3.36 -7.71
N GLU A 60 -5.76 3.45 -6.58
CA GLU A 60 -5.14 4.70 -6.12
C GLU A 60 -3.87 5.07 -6.91
N PHE A 61 -3.15 4.08 -7.46
CA PHE A 61 -1.98 4.29 -8.32
C PHE A 61 -2.28 3.89 -9.78
N PRO A 62 -1.58 4.50 -10.76
CA PRO A 62 -0.52 5.52 -10.65
C PRO A 62 -1.01 6.90 -10.19
N ARG A 63 -0.10 7.77 -9.72
CA ARG A 63 -0.46 9.09 -9.17
C ARG A 63 0.20 10.26 -9.89
N ALA A 64 -0.31 11.46 -9.63
CA ALA A 64 0.26 12.72 -10.07
C ALA A 64 0.60 13.60 -8.87
N TYR A 65 1.80 14.16 -8.87
CA TYR A 65 2.34 14.96 -7.76
C TYR A 65 2.46 16.43 -8.16
N PRO A 66 2.12 17.37 -7.25
CA PRO A 66 2.34 18.77 -7.50
C PRO A 66 3.85 19.04 -7.64
N SER A 67 4.22 19.76 -8.69
CA SER A 67 5.59 20.18 -8.95
C SER A 67 5.65 21.69 -9.10
N ILE A 68 6.66 22.28 -8.47
CA ILE A 68 6.95 23.71 -8.50
C ILE A 68 8.32 23.87 -9.16
N GLY A 69 8.38 24.55 -10.30
CA GLY A 69 9.64 24.74 -11.04
C GLY A 69 9.63 25.91 -12.02
N THR A 70 10.83 26.36 -12.40
CA THR A 70 11.03 27.27 -13.55
C THR A 70 10.93 26.43 -14.82
N GLN A 71 10.09 26.82 -15.78
CA GLN A 71 9.74 26.00 -16.94
C GLN A 71 10.96 25.45 -17.70
N ASN A 72 10.89 24.17 -18.04
CA ASN A 72 11.02 23.73 -19.42
C ASN A 72 9.87 22.74 -19.69
N ASN A 73 8.96 23.14 -20.59
CA ASN A 73 7.85 22.39 -21.20
C ASN A 73 6.44 22.83 -20.74
N ASN A 74 6.00 23.92 -21.41
CA ASN A 74 4.65 24.48 -21.52
C ASN A 74 3.48 23.62 -21.00
N LYS A 75 2.81 24.11 -19.95
CA LYS A 75 1.33 24.06 -19.71
C LYS A 75 0.92 24.74 -18.39
N GLY A 76 1.29 26.01 -18.21
CA GLY A 76 0.93 26.80 -17.02
C GLY A 76 1.11 28.31 -17.17
N LEU A 77 0.31 29.09 -16.45
CA LEU A 77 0.35 30.57 -16.43
C LEU A 77 1.62 31.04 -15.71
N SER A 78 2.50 31.74 -16.44
CA SER A 78 3.84 32.09 -15.96
C SER A 78 3.88 33.48 -15.32
N PHE A 79 3.95 33.52 -13.99
CA PHE A 79 4.44 34.65 -13.20
C PHE A 79 5.64 34.16 -12.37
N GLY A 80 6.83 34.11 -13.00
CA GLY A 80 8.11 33.79 -12.35
C GLY A 80 8.33 32.33 -11.88
N PHE A 81 7.26 31.56 -11.64
CA PHE A 81 7.28 30.15 -11.26
C PHE A 81 6.12 29.42 -11.95
N SER A 82 6.31 28.15 -12.35
CA SER A 82 5.25 27.30 -12.91
C SER A 82 4.79 26.30 -11.86
N ILE A 83 3.47 26.21 -11.68
CA ILE A 83 2.81 25.22 -10.83
C ILE A 83 2.11 24.23 -11.76
N GLY A 84 2.47 22.96 -11.66
CA GLY A 84 1.88 21.90 -12.48
C GLY A 84 1.86 20.56 -11.76
N TYR A 85 1.54 19.51 -12.49
CA TYR A 85 1.57 18.13 -12.01
C TYR A 85 2.54 17.30 -12.83
N VAL A 86 3.31 16.45 -12.15
CA VAL A 86 4.08 15.38 -12.78
C VAL A 86 3.28 14.10 -12.62
N TYR A 87 2.95 13.47 -13.74
CA TYR A 87 2.15 12.25 -13.80
C TYR A 87 3.08 11.04 -13.85
N GLU A 88 2.80 10.02 -13.04
CA GLU A 88 3.42 8.71 -13.20
C GLU A 88 2.76 7.98 -14.38
N ASP A 89 3.58 7.50 -15.32
CA ASP A 89 3.10 6.73 -16.47
C ASP A 89 2.78 5.27 -16.11
N THR A 90 3.43 4.72 -15.09
CA THR A 90 3.28 3.33 -14.64
C THR A 90 3.20 3.22 -13.13
N ILE A 91 2.67 2.10 -12.63
CA ILE A 91 2.64 1.82 -11.20
C ILE A 91 4.07 1.63 -10.70
N ASN A 92 4.46 2.41 -9.69
CA ASN A 92 5.79 2.35 -9.11
C ASN A 92 6.12 0.96 -8.53
N GLU A 93 7.34 0.48 -8.73
CA GLU A 93 7.83 -0.80 -8.23
C GLU A 93 7.67 -0.96 -6.71
N ASN A 94 7.83 0.12 -5.95
CA ASN A 94 7.62 0.09 -4.49
C ASN A 94 6.17 -0.26 -4.12
N VAL A 95 5.18 0.20 -4.90
CA VAL A 95 3.76 -0.11 -4.68
C VAL A 95 3.48 -1.56 -5.06
N LYS A 96 4.11 -2.07 -6.13
CA LYS A 96 4.04 -3.48 -6.52
C LYS A 96 4.62 -4.38 -5.44
N ALA A 97 5.85 -4.11 -4.99
CA ALA A 97 6.50 -4.84 -3.92
C ALA A 97 5.70 -4.77 -2.60
N ALA A 98 5.17 -3.60 -2.24
CA ALA A 98 4.33 -3.46 -1.06
C ALA A 98 3.04 -4.31 -1.13
N THR A 99 2.46 -4.47 -2.32
CA THR A 99 1.30 -5.34 -2.54
C THR A 99 1.66 -6.80 -2.31
N CYS A 100 2.83 -7.24 -2.77
CA CYS A 100 3.34 -8.59 -2.51
C CYS A 100 3.56 -8.80 -1.01
N GLU A 101 4.27 -7.88 -0.35
CA GLU A 101 4.57 -7.96 1.07
C GLU A 101 3.33 -8.00 1.96
N GLU A 102 2.31 -7.18 1.66
CA GLU A 102 1.05 -7.21 2.39
C GLU A 102 0.28 -8.50 2.11
N ALA A 103 0.32 -9.03 0.88
CA ALA A 103 -0.30 -10.32 0.55
C ALA A 103 0.35 -11.48 1.32
N LEU A 104 1.68 -11.51 1.42
CA LEU A 104 2.39 -12.51 2.23
C LEU A 104 2.00 -12.40 3.71
N ALA A 105 1.89 -11.18 4.24
CA ALA A 105 1.46 -10.97 5.62
C ALA A 105 0.00 -11.37 5.87
N LEU A 106 -0.88 -11.19 4.87
CA LEU A 106 -2.26 -11.68 4.92
C LEU A 106 -2.33 -13.20 4.96
N LEU A 107 -1.52 -13.90 4.17
CA LEU A 107 -1.45 -15.37 4.21
C LEU A 107 -0.95 -15.85 5.58
N LYS A 108 0.09 -15.20 6.12
CA LYS A 108 0.68 -15.53 7.43
C LYS A 108 -0.25 -15.25 8.62
N TYR A 109 -0.91 -14.08 8.61
CA TYR A 109 -1.53 -13.52 9.82
C TYR A 109 -2.99 -13.09 9.64
N GLY A 110 -3.52 -13.07 8.42
CA GLY A 110 -4.83 -12.50 8.09
C GLY A 110 -5.99 -13.15 8.85
N ASN A 111 -5.92 -14.45 9.15
CA ASN A 111 -6.93 -15.16 9.94
C ASN A 111 -6.59 -15.30 11.44
N SER A 112 -5.51 -14.67 11.92
CA SER A 112 -5.08 -14.81 13.31
C SER A 112 -6.07 -14.16 14.29
N ALA A 113 -6.17 -14.72 15.50
CA ALA A 113 -6.99 -14.15 16.57
C ALA A 113 -6.64 -12.69 16.88
N ARG A 114 -5.36 -12.33 16.73
CA ARG A 114 -4.84 -10.98 16.87
C ARG A 114 -5.42 -10.02 15.83
N THR A 115 -5.41 -10.38 14.54
CA THR A 115 -5.96 -9.54 13.47
C THR A 115 -7.45 -9.30 13.70
N LYS A 116 -8.20 -10.33 14.09
CA LYS A 116 -9.64 -10.22 14.43
C LYS A 116 -9.89 -9.33 15.65
N ALA A 117 -9.08 -9.44 16.70
CA ALA A 117 -9.20 -8.58 17.89
C ALA A 117 -8.93 -7.11 17.54
N GLN A 118 -7.92 -6.84 16.71
CA GLN A 118 -7.62 -5.48 16.24
C GLN A 118 -8.74 -4.90 15.37
N GLU A 119 -9.32 -5.70 14.47
CA GLU A 119 -10.49 -5.31 13.66
C GLU A 119 -11.73 -4.99 14.51
N GLN A 120 -11.89 -5.66 15.65
CA GLN A 120 -12.96 -5.41 16.62
C GLN A 120 -12.68 -4.20 17.55
N ASN A 121 -11.63 -3.41 17.27
CA ASN A 121 -11.18 -2.30 18.11
C ASN A 121 -10.84 -2.70 19.56
N VAL A 122 -10.40 -3.95 19.77
CA VAL A 122 -9.92 -4.37 21.09
C VAL A 122 -8.57 -3.70 21.34
N VAL A 123 -8.56 -2.70 22.22
CA VAL A 123 -7.36 -1.89 22.54
C VAL A 123 -6.44 -2.59 23.54
N ARG A 124 -7.00 -3.43 24.42
CA ARG A 124 -6.25 -4.18 25.43
C ARG A 124 -6.89 -5.54 25.67
N VAL A 125 -6.07 -6.57 25.75
CA VAL A 125 -6.46 -7.89 26.26
C VAL A 125 -5.60 -8.20 27.47
N SER A 126 -6.23 -8.59 28.56
CA SER A 126 -5.56 -9.06 29.78
C SER A 126 -5.88 -10.52 30.00
N PHE A 127 -4.86 -11.37 29.92
CA PHE A 127 -4.94 -12.78 30.30
C PHE A 127 -4.04 -13.01 31.52
N GLY A 128 -4.63 -13.04 32.71
CA GLY A 128 -3.87 -13.12 33.96
C GLY A 128 -2.90 -11.94 34.12
N ASP A 129 -1.64 -12.22 34.45
CA ASP A 129 -0.56 -11.24 34.60
C ASP A 129 0.02 -10.70 33.28
N VAL A 130 -0.43 -11.20 32.12
CA VAL A 130 0.08 -10.77 30.81
C VAL A 130 -0.91 -9.79 30.18
N SER A 131 -0.42 -8.60 29.85
CA SER A 131 -1.19 -7.58 29.13
C SER A 131 -0.50 -7.14 27.84
N GLU A 132 -1.25 -7.10 26.75
CA GLU A 132 -0.85 -6.51 25.47
C GLU A 132 -1.70 -5.27 25.16
N GLU A 133 -1.07 -4.20 24.66
CA GLU A 133 -1.72 -2.96 24.23
C GLU A 133 -1.61 -2.79 22.71
N TYR A 134 -2.73 -2.46 22.05
CA TYR A 134 -2.81 -2.30 20.60
C TYR A 134 -3.02 -0.83 20.21
N LYS A 135 -2.13 -0.29 19.36
CA LYS A 135 -2.34 1.03 18.74
C LYS A 135 -3.27 0.89 17.54
N ALA A 136 -4.53 1.29 17.69
CA ALA A 136 -5.51 1.39 16.61
C ALA A 136 -5.03 2.43 15.59
N SER A 137 -4.36 1.97 14.53
CA SER A 137 -4.09 2.75 13.34
C SER A 137 -4.38 1.86 12.14
N LEU A 138 -4.87 2.43 11.05
CA LEU A 138 -5.10 1.78 9.75
C LEU A 138 -3.76 1.29 9.17
N LYS A 139 -3.17 0.28 9.80
CA LYS A 139 -1.83 -0.20 9.52
C LYS A 139 -1.94 -1.47 8.71
N LEU A 140 -1.20 -1.47 7.60
CA LEU A 140 -0.85 -2.69 6.88
C LEU A 140 -0.27 -3.72 7.87
N LEU A 141 -0.54 -5.00 7.63
CA LEU A 141 0.01 -6.09 8.45
C LEU A 141 1.53 -6.17 8.28
N SER A 142 2.01 -5.98 7.04
CA SER A 142 3.43 -5.95 6.74
C SER A 142 4.03 -4.58 7.07
N LYS A 143 5.02 -4.59 7.98
CA LYS A 143 5.87 -3.42 8.23
C LYS A 143 6.67 -3.07 6.98
N GLU A 144 7.15 -4.06 6.23
CA GLU A 144 7.94 -3.84 5.03
C GLU A 144 7.11 -3.15 3.93
N ALA A 145 5.87 -3.59 3.72
CA ALA A 145 4.94 -2.91 2.83
C ALA A 145 4.72 -1.45 3.23
N LEU A 146 4.60 -1.17 4.54
CA LEU A 146 4.46 0.19 5.04
C LEU A 146 5.71 1.04 4.78
N GLU A 147 6.91 0.49 5.00
CA GLU A 147 8.20 1.17 4.73
C GLU A 147 8.32 1.56 3.25
N LEU A 148 7.99 0.63 2.34
CA LEU A 148 7.97 0.88 0.90
C LEU A 148 6.99 1.99 0.50
N LEU A 149 5.85 2.09 1.20
CA LEU A 149 4.82 3.08 0.91
C LEU A 149 5.07 4.45 1.56
N LYS A 150 5.98 4.58 2.53
CA LYS A 150 6.24 5.84 3.25
C LYS A 150 6.40 7.08 2.37
N PRO A 151 7.13 7.03 1.22
CA PRO A 151 7.28 8.21 0.37
C PRO A 151 5.94 8.75 -0.15
N TYR A 152 4.99 7.85 -0.38
CA TYR A 152 3.69 8.13 -1.00
C TYR A 152 2.60 8.47 0.01
N LEU A 153 2.74 8.07 1.28
CA LEU A 153 1.74 8.32 2.31
C LEU A 153 1.65 9.81 2.65
N ALA A 154 0.43 10.32 2.72
CA ALA A 154 0.17 11.67 3.21
C ALA A 154 0.47 11.73 4.71
N GLY A 155 1.27 12.73 5.12
CA GLY A 155 1.46 13.01 6.54
C GLY A 155 0.23 13.67 7.14
N ALA A 156 0.03 13.51 8.45
CA ALA A 156 -0.94 14.32 9.18
C ALA A 156 -0.44 15.77 9.20
N VAL A 157 -1.11 16.66 8.47
CA VAL A 157 -0.89 18.10 8.60
C VAL A 157 -1.67 18.56 9.83
N ALA A 158 -0.95 18.98 10.87
CA ALA A 158 -1.58 19.63 12.01
C ALA A 158 -2.16 20.97 11.55
N ILE A 159 -3.49 21.11 11.61
CA ILE A 159 -4.17 22.39 11.42
C ILE A 159 -4.21 23.03 12.81
N LYS A 160 -3.54 24.18 12.96
CA LYS A 160 -3.52 24.97 14.19
C LYS A 160 -4.39 26.20 14.03
#